data_AF-A0A060BRX8-F1
#
_entry.id   AF-A0A060BRX8-F1
#
_cell.length_a   1.000
_cell.length_b   1.000
_cell.length_c   1.000
_cell.angle_alpha   90.00
_cell.angle_beta   90.00
_cell.angle_gamma   90.00
#
_symmetry.space_group_name_H-M   'P 1'
#
loop_
_entity.id
_entity.type
_entity.pdbx_description
1 polymer ?
#
loop_
_entity_poly.entity_id
_entity_poly.type
_entity_poly.pdbx_seq_one_letter_code
_entity_poly.pdbx_strand_id
1 'polypeptide(L)' 'MSQLEKVLEENVQIVLLGTGFPEIEEGFRYFSQKYPDKLSANIAFDLQFAQEIYASSDFFLMPSAFEPCGL' A
#
# COMPACT_ATOMS: atom_id res chain seq x y z
N MET A 1 6.99 9.40 -5.25
CA MET A 1 6.59 8.13 -5.88
C MET A 1 7.69 7.42 -6.68
N SER A 2 8.83 8.04 -7.02
CA SER A 2 9.89 7.41 -7.84
C SER A 2 10.50 6.13 -7.23
N GLN A 3 10.50 5.97 -5.91
CA GLN A 3 10.97 4.74 -5.26
C GLN A 3 9.97 3.59 -5.38
N LEU A 4 8.66 3.88 -5.32
CA LEU A 4 7.61 2.86 -5.48
C LEU A 4 7.69 2.23 -6.88
N GLU A 5 7.95 3.04 -7.90
CA GLU A 5 8.10 2.55 -9.27
C GLU A 5 9.24 1.54 -9.40
N LYS A 6 10.41 1.83 -8.80
CA LYS A 6 11.53 0.88 -8.77
C LYS A 6 11.18 -0.41 -8.05
N VAL A 7 10.47 -0.34 -6.93
CA VAL A 7 10.02 -1.55 -6.21
C VAL A 7 9.07 -2.37 -7.09
N LEU A 8 8.17 -1.73 -7.84
CA LEU A 8 7.23 -2.42 -8.73
C LEU A 8 7.90 -3.01 -9.99
N GLU A 9 9.12 -2.61 -10.34
CA GLU A 9 9.91 -3.27 -11.38
C GLU A 9 10.42 -4.65 -10.91
N GLU A 10 10.66 -4.83 -9.62
CA GLU A 10 11.06 -6.09 -9.01
C GLU A 10 9.92 -7.13 -8.97
N ASN A 11 10.25 -8.39 -8.68
CA ASN A 11 9.26 -9.46 -8.56
C ASN A 11 8.57 -9.46 -7.19
N VAL A 12 7.76 -8.43 -6.93
CA VAL A 12 6.99 -8.25 -5.69
C VAL A 12 5.55 -7.87 -6.00
N GLN A 13 4.67 -8.10 -5.02
CA GLN A 13 3.29 -7.65 -5.03
C GLN A 13 3.05 -6.75 -3.82
N ILE A 14 2.23 -5.71 -4.01
CA ILE A 14 1.90 -4.72 -3.00
C ILE A 14 0.38 -4.63 -2.89
N VAL A 15 -0.13 -4.82 -1.67
CA VAL A 15 -1.50 -4.49 -1.31
C VAL A 15 -1.45 -3.30 -0.37
N LEU A 16 -2.18 -2.23 -0.74
CA LEU A 16 -2.35 -1.06 0.11
C LEU A 16 -3.83 -0.95 0.49
N LEU A 17 -4.08 -0.69 1.77
CA LEU A 17 -5.39 -0.39 2.32
C LEU A 17 -5.30 0.88 3.15
N GLY A 18 -6.17 1.85 2.87
CA GLY A 18 -6.30 3.05 3.68
C GLY A 18 -6.81 4.25 2.91
N THR A 19 -7.15 5.29 3.65
CA THR A 19 -7.63 6.59 3.13
C THR A 19 -6.80 7.72 3.73
N GLY A 20 -6.73 8.86 3.05
CA GLY A 20 -5.97 10.01 3.54
C GLY A 20 -5.96 11.18 2.56
N PHE A 21 -4.77 11.73 2.35
CA PHE A 21 -4.59 12.87 1.45
C PHE A 21 -4.93 12.50 0.00
N PRO A 22 -5.78 13.27 -0.69
CA PRO A 22 -6.20 12.96 -2.07
C PRO A 22 -5.04 12.76 -3.03
N GLU A 23 -3.96 13.56 -2.93
CA GLU A 23 -2.80 13.42 -3.81
C GLU A 23 -2.07 12.08 -3.62
N ILE A 24 -2.11 11.50 -2.42
CA ILE A 24 -1.51 10.19 -2.13
C ILE A 24 -2.42 9.09 -2.66
N GLU A 25 -3.74 9.20 -2.40
CA GLU A 25 -4.73 8.25 -2.91
C GLU A 25 -4.70 8.17 -4.44
N GLU A 26 -4.70 9.31 -5.13
CA GLU A 26 -4.60 9.40 -6.59
C GLU A 26 -3.29 8.81 -7.11
N GLY A 27 -2.18 9.07 -6.40
CA GLY A 27 -0.89 8.45 -6.71
C GLY A 27 -0.96 6.92 -6.68
N PHE A 28 -1.50 6.33 -5.62
CA PHE A 28 -1.64 4.87 -5.52
C PHE A 28 -2.65 4.31 -6.52
N ARG A 29 -3.76 5.01 -6.80
CA ARG A 29 -4.70 4.62 -7.86
C ARG A 29 -4.01 4.58 -9.22
N TYR A 30 -3.20 5.58 -9.55
CA TYR A 30 -2.42 5.60 -10.79
C TYR A 30 -1.48 4.40 -10.89
N PHE A 31 -0.71 4.09 -9.84
CA PHE A 31 0.19 2.94 -9.86
C PHE A 31 -0.55 1.61 -9.92
N SER A 32 -1.73 1.50 -9.29
CA SER A 32 -2.57 0.30 -9.36
C SER A 32 -3.08 0.06 -10.77
N GLN A 33 -3.45 1.13 -11.50
CA GLN A 33 -3.84 1.03 -12.91
C GLN A 33 -2.66 0.74 -13.83
N LYS A 34 -1.47 1.28 -13.54
CA LYS A 34 -0.25 1.08 -14.33
C LYS A 34 0.34 -0.33 -14.14
N TYR A 35 0.22 -0.90 -12.94
CA TYR A 35 0.74 -2.21 -12.57
C TYR A 35 -0.35 -3.09 -11.95
N PRO A 36 -1.42 -3.44 -12.70
CA PRO A 36 -2.60 -4.11 -12.14
C PRO A 36 -2.31 -5.49 -11.56
N ASP A 37 -1.29 -6.18 -12.07
CA ASP A 37 -0.89 -7.52 -11.57
C ASP A 37 0.03 -7.46 -10.34
N LYS A 38 0.55 -6.27 -9.99
CA LYS A 38 1.51 -6.08 -8.90
C LYS A 38 1.05 -5.15 -7.79
N LEU A 39 0.15 -4.21 -8.04
CA LEU A 39 -0.31 -3.26 -7.03
C LEU A 39 -1.84 -3.18 -6.98
N SER A 40 -2.39 -3.51 -5.81
CA SER A 40 -3.79 -3.31 -5.46
C SER A 40 -3.94 -2.15 -4.46
N ALA A 41 -4.52 -1.04 -4.90
CA ALA A 41 -4.78 0.13 -4.07
C ALA A 41 -6.25 0.15 -3.60
N ASN A 42 -6.48 -0.28 -2.36
CA ASN A 42 -7.79 -0.35 -1.74
C ASN A 42 -8.01 0.90 -0.89
N ILE A 43 -8.50 1.96 -1.53
CA ILE A 43 -8.75 3.23 -0.88
C ILE A 43 -10.09 3.20 -0.15
N ALA A 44 -10.08 2.60 1.05
CA ALA A 44 -11.24 2.38 1.89
C ALA A 44 -10.82 2.16 3.36
N PHE A 45 -11.80 2.20 4.26
CA PHE A 45 -11.65 1.72 5.62
C PHE A 45 -12.31 0.34 5.75
N ASP A 46 -11.51 -0.71 5.95
CA ASP A 46 -11.99 -2.08 6.10
C ASP A 46 -11.14 -2.84 7.14
N LEU A 47 -11.71 -3.07 8.32
CA LEU A 47 -10.99 -3.72 9.41
C LEU A 47 -10.70 -5.20 9.12
N GLN A 48 -11.64 -5.90 8.48
CA GLN A 48 -11.46 -7.31 8.19
C GLN A 48 -10.34 -7.48 7.16
N PHE A 49 -10.37 -6.67 6.10
CA PHE A 49 -9.34 -6.74 5.08
C PHE A 49 -7.96 -6.31 5.62
N ALA A 50 -7.91 -5.35 6.55
CA ALA A 50 -6.66 -5.01 7.24
C ALA A 50 -6.06 -6.20 8.00
N GLN A 51 -6.89 -6.98 8.70
CA GLN A 51 -6.46 -8.19 9.41
C GLN A 51 -6.00 -9.28 8.44
N GLU A 52 -6.69 -9.46 7.32
CA GLU A 52 -6.31 -10.40 6.27
C GLU A 52 -4.96 -10.03 5.65
N ILE A 53 -4.74 -8.76 5.31
CA ILE A 53 -3.43 -8.25 4.84
C ILE A 53 -2.35 -8.56 5.88
N TYR A 54 -2.60 -8.26 7.16
CA TYR A 54 -1.61 -8.50 8.22
C TYR A 54 -1.27 -9.98 8.39
N ALA A 55 -2.25 -10.88 8.26
CA ALA A 55 -2.07 -12.31 8.41
C ALA A 55 -1.44 -13.01 7.18
N SER A 56 -1.59 -12.42 5.99
CA SER A 56 -1.20 -13.05 4.71
C SER A 56 0.06 -12.46 4.08
N SER A 57 0.49 -11.27 4.49
CA SER A 57 1.66 -10.61 3.89
C SER A 57 2.97 -11.22 4.37
N ASP A 58 3.91 -11.42 3.44
CA ASP A 58 5.29 -11.83 3.79
C ASP A 58 6.08 -10.71 4.48
N PHE A 59 5.77 -9.45 4.14
CA PHE A 59 6.41 -8.27 4.69
C PHE A 59 5.40 -7.15 4.89
N PHE A 60 5.48 -6.44 6.01
CA PHE A 60 4.63 -5.29 6.31
C PHE A 60 5.47 -4.01 6.34
N LEU A 61 5.11 -3.03 5.52
CA LEU A 61 5.82 -1.76 5.41
C LEU A 61 5.10 -0.68 6.22
N MET A 62 5.80 -0.12 7.20
CA MET A 62 5.30 0.97 8.05
C MET A 62 6.30 2.13 8.03
N PRO A 63 6.32 2.96 6.97
CA PRO A 63 7.34 3.98 6.74
C PRO A 63 6.97 5.31 7.41
N SER A 64 6.41 5.24 8.62
CA SER A 64 5.99 6.39 9.42
C SER A 64 7.19 7.32 9.68
N ALA A 65 7.03 8.62 9.46
CA ALA A 65 8.10 9.59 9.73
C ALA A 65 8.44 9.69 11.23
N PHE A 66 7.45 9.42 12.08
CA PHE A 66 7.59 9.32 13.53
C PHE A 66 6.45 8.45 14.08
N GLU A 67 6.76 7.50 14.96
CA GLU A 67 5.77 6.70 15.69
C GLU A 67 5.92 6.88 17.20
N PRO A 68 4.99 7.60 17.87
CA PRO A 68 5.02 7.75 19.32
C PRO A 68 4.63 6.47 20.07
N CYS A 69 3.82 5.61 19.45
CA CYS A 69 3.41 4.31 19.96
C CYS A 69 3.00 3.46 18.75
N GLY A 70 3.82 2.47 18.39
CA GLY A 70 3.58 1.56 17.28
C GLY A 70 2.67 0.41 17.70
N LEU A 71 1.45 0.39 17.18
CA LEU A 71 0.52 -0.73 17.18
C LEU A 71 -0.29 -0.70 15.88
#